data_AF-A0A1J4JD15-F1
#
_entry.id   AF-A0A1J4JD15-F1
#
_cell.length_a   1.000
_cell.length_b   1.000
_cell.length_c   1.000
_cell.angle_alpha   90.00
_cell.angle_beta   90.00
_cell.angle_gamma   90.00
#
_symmetry.space_group_name_H-M   'P 1'
#
loop_
_entity.id
_entity.type
_entity.pdbx_description
1 polymer ?
#
loop_
_entity_poly.entity_id
_entity_poly.type
_entity_poly.pdbx_seq_one_letter_code
_entity_poly.pdbx_strand_id
1 'polypeptide(L)'
;MIKSMKTRLFSNKFLYFREKNLFLDCVYYVNQTPFRAHRIVLAQYSTLFLEYFCRSNSKIGEFSIPYNEPLFNRIVDFFYREAISINETNPTELMELLSMAYIYDIPTLILIVKSLIKQNLQKIKNVNEILEYTRYYKTVKLNSCADQFQCIGNYYNNFMKSQKMFVDVFVQNFHSFIDSNLSGITPFLLSELLKRQVLSIDKKAQIIDNFAKNYGELTNEECQHLESVIDWNENYNSYSLFAEFQMDWVTSSISRDKISQTLDSRRITIDSFRSTIENFPSHILSNDFQNQDENDNIFSNWYSISWLEEIRNAKGQQNISDCKLFNFLSNIGFDCEQKMVNPLNYSFVESECSPSLRGFEDFKIFEPKIPNNSYYVGNPACFSLEEKPVQAGFRFPQFRFIIDYVEIYSKIGNSYKCPEKLMLFLDENEISSEKSHDGIITFSLNNPIEAKKVVVRLDNNNIFSALRISDINIRGRFSPYV
;
A
#
# COMPACT_ATOMS: atom_id res chain seq x y z
N MET A 1 -22.34 28.98 -21.57
CA MET A 1 -23.75 29.44 -21.63
C MET A 1 -24.11 29.89 -20.22
N ILE A 2 -24.36 31.18 -19.98
CA ILE A 2 -24.62 31.72 -18.63
C ILE A 2 -26.10 31.49 -18.31
N LYS A 3 -26.41 30.60 -17.36
CA LYS A 3 -27.79 30.40 -16.86
C LYS A 3 -28.02 31.24 -15.61
N SER A 4 -29.01 32.14 -15.66
CA SER A 4 -29.53 32.85 -14.48
C SER A 4 -30.66 32.03 -13.85
N MET A 5 -30.47 31.52 -12.62
CA MET A 5 -31.54 30.94 -11.81
C MET A 5 -32.12 32.02 -10.89
N LYS A 6 -33.44 32.25 -10.93
CA LYS A 6 -34.15 33.20 -10.04
C LYS A 6 -34.96 32.44 -9.01
N THR A 7 -34.67 32.65 -7.73
CA THR A 7 -35.49 32.15 -6.61
C THR A 7 -36.28 33.32 -6.03
N ARG A 8 -37.54 33.49 -6.45
CA ARG A 8 -38.40 34.59 -5.97
C ARG A 8 -38.64 34.44 -4.47
N LEU A 9 -38.07 35.30 -3.62
CA LEU A 9 -38.65 35.59 -2.30
C LEU A 9 -38.31 36.96 -1.69
N PHE A 10 -37.45 37.82 -2.26
CA PHE A 10 -37.33 39.22 -1.80
C PHE A 10 -37.40 40.24 -2.95
N SER A 11 -38.06 41.38 -2.70
CA SER A 11 -38.24 42.41 -3.73
C SER A 11 -36.91 43.10 -4.07
N ASN A 12 -36.71 43.48 -5.34
CA ASN A 12 -35.63 44.32 -5.87
C ASN A 12 -35.36 45.64 -5.08
N LYS A 13 -36.15 45.96 -4.05
CA LYS A 13 -36.03 47.16 -3.23
C LYS A 13 -34.75 47.20 -2.40
N PHE A 14 -34.25 46.09 -1.86
CA PHE A 14 -33.00 46.13 -1.07
C PHE A 14 -31.78 46.43 -1.93
N LEU A 15 -31.75 45.96 -3.18
CA LEU A 15 -30.73 46.34 -4.14
C LEU A 15 -30.79 47.85 -4.41
N TYR A 16 -31.99 48.38 -4.68
CA TYR A 16 -32.20 49.82 -4.83
C TYR A 16 -31.74 50.62 -3.61
N PHE A 17 -32.05 50.16 -2.38
CA PHE A 17 -31.58 50.82 -1.16
C PHE A 17 -30.06 50.82 -1.05
N ARG A 18 -29.40 49.70 -1.39
CA ARG A 18 -27.94 49.62 -1.39
C ARG A 18 -27.33 50.59 -2.41
N GLU A 19 -27.85 50.62 -3.64
CA GLU A 19 -27.39 51.52 -4.72
C GLU A 19 -27.62 53.01 -4.40
N LYS A 20 -28.64 53.32 -3.57
CA LYS A 20 -28.93 54.68 -3.10
C LYS A 20 -28.33 55.02 -1.74
N ASN A 21 -27.50 54.15 -1.18
CA ASN A 21 -26.91 54.29 0.15
C ASN A 21 -27.93 54.52 1.28
N LEU A 22 -29.09 53.89 1.21
CA LEU A 22 -30.18 54.02 2.18
C LEU A 22 -30.14 52.88 3.20
N PHE A 23 -30.33 53.20 4.48
CA PHE A 23 -30.49 52.23 5.59
C PHE A 23 -29.32 51.25 5.82
N LEU A 24 -28.13 51.54 5.29
CA LEU A 24 -26.94 50.71 5.45
C LEU A 24 -26.44 50.72 6.91
N ASP A 25 -26.18 49.55 7.47
CA ASP A 25 -25.86 49.32 8.89
C ASP A 25 -24.61 48.44 9.10
N CYS A 26 -23.94 48.04 8.01
CA CYS A 26 -22.63 47.40 8.06
C CYS A 26 -21.70 47.80 6.91
N VAL A 27 -20.39 47.70 7.18
CA VAL A 27 -19.30 47.97 6.24
C VAL A 27 -18.30 46.81 6.29
N TYR A 28 -17.82 46.38 5.13
CA TYR A 28 -16.71 45.44 4.99
C TYR A 28 -15.72 45.99 3.96
N TYR A 29 -14.50 45.48 3.96
CA TYR A 29 -13.43 45.96 3.08
C TYR A 29 -12.97 44.84 2.14
N VAL A 30 -12.86 45.15 0.85
CA VAL A 30 -12.23 44.28 -0.15
C VAL A 30 -11.05 45.03 -0.76
N ASN A 31 -9.83 44.53 -0.57
CA ASN A 31 -8.58 45.17 -0.92
C ASN A 31 -8.56 46.63 -0.46
N GLN A 32 -8.88 46.87 0.82
CA GLN A 32 -8.99 48.20 1.46
C GLN A 32 -10.11 49.11 0.91
N THR A 33 -10.90 48.65 -0.06
CA THR A 33 -12.03 49.41 -0.58
C THR A 33 -13.27 49.12 0.28
N PRO A 34 -13.93 50.14 0.86
CA PRO A 34 -15.10 49.94 1.70
C PRO A 34 -16.35 49.65 0.86
N PHE A 35 -17.08 48.61 1.24
CA PHE A 35 -18.39 48.26 0.70
C PHE A 35 -19.42 48.28 1.80
N ARG A 36 -20.58 48.86 1.50
CA ARG A 36 -21.69 48.97 2.45
C ARG A 36 -22.79 47.96 2.11
N ALA A 37 -23.41 47.42 3.15
CA ALA A 37 -24.50 46.46 3.04
C ALA A 37 -25.51 46.61 4.20
N HIS A 38 -26.55 45.76 4.15
CA HIS A 38 -27.56 45.61 5.19
C HIS A 38 -27.31 44.30 5.94
N ARG A 39 -27.14 44.34 7.26
CA ARG A 39 -26.98 43.17 8.12
C ARG A 39 -28.12 42.18 7.92
N ILE A 40 -29.36 42.68 7.81
CA ILE A 40 -30.55 41.84 7.60
C ILE A 40 -30.47 41.03 6.29
N VAL A 41 -29.92 41.61 5.23
CA VAL A 41 -29.75 40.91 3.94
C VAL A 41 -28.66 39.87 4.08
N LEU A 42 -27.50 40.21 4.66
CA LEU A 42 -26.42 39.24 4.87
C LEU A 42 -26.85 38.06 5.75
N ALA A 43 -27.50 38.34 6.88
CA ALA A 43 -27.99 37.34 7.83
C ALA A 43 -29.09 36.44 7.26
N GLN A 44 -29.91 36.95 6.34
CA GLN A 44 -30.97 36.16 5.71
C GLN A 44 -30.40 35.02 4.84
N TYR A 45 -29.27 35.26 4.18
CA TYR A 45 -28.68 34.29 3.25
C TYR A 45 -27.54 33.46 3.86
N SER A 46 -27.02 33.85 5.02
CA SER A 46 -25.85 33.26 5.66
C SER A 46 -26.07 33.11 7.16
N THR A 47 -26.11 31.85 7.63
CA THR A 47 -26.22 31.55 9.06
C THR A 47 -25.02 32.09 9.84
N LEU A 48 -23.83 32.05 9.22
CA LEU A 48 -22.61 32.64 9.79
C LEU A 48 -22.80 34.12 10.15
N PHE A 49 -23.36 34.90 9.23
CA PHE A 49 -23.61 36.32 9.46
C PHE A 49 -24.76 36.57 10.43
N LEU A 50 -25.81 35.74 10.40
CA LEU A 50 -26.89 35.81 11.39
C LEU A 50 -26.33 35.67 12.81
N GLU A 51 -25.54 34.64 13.07
CA GLU A 51 -24.93 34.39 14.38
C GLU A 51 -23.97 35.50 14.80
N TYR A 52 -23.14 35.98 13.86
CA TYR A 52 -22.21 37.07 14.10
C TYR A 52 -22.93 38.38 14.48
N PHE A 53 -23.98 38.75 13.73
CA PHE A 53 -24.71 40.00 13.99
C PHE A 53 -25.61 39.93 15.23
N CYS A 54 -26.14 38.76 15.59
CA CYS A 54 -26.90 38.60 16.84
C CYS A 54 -26.04 38.82 18.10
N ARG A 55 -24.72 38.73 18.00
CA ARG A 55 -23.79 38.85 19.13
C ARG A 55 -23.00 40.14 19.15
N SER A 56 -22.87 40.80 17.99
CA SER A 56 -22.13 42.06 17.91
C SER A 56 -22.98 43.23 18.43
N ASN A 57 -22.50 43.87 19.51
CA ASN A 57 -23.15 45.03 20.12
C ASN A 57 -22.86 46.36 19.39
N SER A 58 -22.22 46.34 18.21
CA SER A 58 -21.84 47.57 17.50
C SER A 58 -23.06 48.21 16.80
N LYS A 59 -23.18 49.53 16.89
CA LYS A 59 -24.27 50.32 16.26
C LYS A 59 -24.14 50.42 14.73
N ILE A 60 -22.92 50.42 14.21
CA ILE A 60 -22.58 50.24 12.79
C ILE A 60 -21.55 49.12 12.74
N GLY A 61 -21.85 48.07 11.98
CA GLY A 61 -21.08 46.84 12.01
C GLY A 61 -19.97 46.88 11.00
N GLU A 62 -18.79 47.34 11.39
CA GLU A 62 -17.60 47.01 10.64
C GLU A 62 -17.21 45.56 10.93
N PHE A 63 -16.99 44.76 9.89
CA PHE A 63 -16.51 43.39 10.04
C PHE A 63 -15.44 43.07 9.00
N SER A 64 -14.49 42.23 9.39
CA SER A 64 -13.45 41.72 8.50
C SER A 64 -13.94 40.46 7.79
N ILE A 65 -13.53 40.28 6.53
CA ILE A 65 -13.94 39.13 5.72
C ILE A 65 -13.12 37.90 6.15
N PRO A 66 -13.74 36.84 6.68
CA PRO A 66 -13.00 35.71 7.24
C PRO A 66 -12.42 34.76 6.19
N TYR A 67 -12.84 34.86 4.93
CA TYR A 67 -12.37 33.96 3.87
C TYR A 67 -12.53 34.56 2.47
N ASN A 68 -11.51 34.38 1.61
CA ASN A 68 -11.51 34.69 0.18
C ASN A 68 -12.12 36.07 -0.16
N GLU A 69 -11.48 37.10 0.38
CA GLU A 69 -11.82 38.52 0.22
C GLU A 69 -12.06 38.97 -1.24
N PRO A 70 -11.23 38.59 -2.23
CA PRO A 70 -11.41 39.03 -3.62
C PRO A 70 -12.78 38.67 -4.24
N LEU A 71 -13.39 37.56 -3.80
CA LEU A 71 -14.67 37.09 -4.32
C LEU A 71 -15.86 37.45 -3.43
N PHE A 72 -15.62 38.02 -2.25
CA PHE A 72 -16.67 38.24 -1.26
C PHE A 72 -17.78 39.18 -1.78
N ASN A 73 -17.42 40.27 -2.47
CA ASN A 73 -18.44 41.19 -3.00
C ASN A 73 -19.37 40.53 -4.03
N ARG A 74 -18.89 39.52 -4.77
CA ARG A 74 -19.71 38.76 -5.71
C ARG A 74 -20.79 37.93 -4.99
N ILE A 75 -20.47 37.39 -3.81
CA ILE A 75 -21.44 36.69 -2.95
C ILE A 75 -22.46 37.67 -2.37
N VAL A 76 -22.01 38.84 -1.92
CA VAL A 76 -22.93 39.88 -1.44
C VAL A 76 -23.85 40.33 -2.58
N ASP A 77 -23.35 40.55 -3.79
CA ASP A 77 -24.19 40.89 -4.95
C ASP A 77 -25.22 39.80 -5.26
N PHE A 78 -24.86 38.52 -5.10
CA PHE A 78 -25.81 37.41 -5.20
C PHE A 78 -26.95 37.52 -4.18
N PHE A 79 -26.68 37.90 -2.92
CA PHE A 79 -27.73 38.09 -1.90
C PHE A 79 -28.73 39.18 -2.27
N TYR A 80 -28.27 40.25 -2.95
CA TYR A 80 -29.13 41.36 -3.36
C TYR A 80 -29.85 41.12 -4.69
N ARG A 81 -29.22 40.41 -5.62
CA ARG A 81 -29.73 40.22 -6.98
C ARG A 81 -30.46 38.89 -7.17
N GLU A 82 -30.32 37.95 -6.23
CA GLU A 82 -30.80 36.56 -6.34
C GLU A 82 -30.32 35.88 -7.62
N ALA A 83 -29.19 36.33 -8.16
CA ALA A 83 -28.63 35.88 -9.42
C ALA A 83 -27.11 35.98 -9.38
N ILE A 84 -26.45 34.91 -9.83
CA ILE A 84 -25.00 34.83 -9.95
C ILE A 84 -24.67 34.25 -11.32
N SER A 85 -23.79 34.91 -12.06
CA SER A 85 -23.19 34.34 -13.27
C SER A 85 -22.11 33.37 -12.84
N ILE A 86 -22.12 32.13 -13.30
CA ILE A 86 -21.09 31.12 -12.98
C ILE A 86 -20.57 30.55 -14.29
N ASN A 87 -19.24 30.45 -14.43
CA ASN A 87 -18.65 29.67 -15.50
C ASN A 87 -18.73 28.17 -15.15
N GLU A 88 -19.76 27.51 -15.66
CA GLU A 88 -20.03 26.09 -15.38
C GLU A 88 -18.90 25.15 -15.83
N THR A 89 -17.95 25.58 -16.66
CA THR A 89 -16.85 24.71 -17.14
C THR A 89 -15.52 24.96 -16.45
N ASN A 90 -15.41 25.94 -15.56
CA ASN A 90 -14.16 26.28 -14.88
C ASN A 90 -14.12 25.64 -13.48
N PRO A 91 -13.31 24.58 -13.26
CA PRO A 91 -13.23 23.90 -11.96
C PRO A 91 -12.83 24.84 -10.82
N THR A 92 -11.87 25.74 -11.06
CA THR A 92 -11.38 26.69 -10.05
C THR A 92 -12.50 27.59 -9.55
N GLU A 93 -13.26 28.20 -10.46
CA GLU A 93 -14.36 29.10 -10.10
C GLU A 93 -15.48 28.35 -9.37
N LEU A 94 -15.81 27.13 -9.81
CA LEU A 94 -16.79 26.29 -9.13
C LEU A 94 -16.35 25.94 -7.71
N MET A 95 -15.07 25.60 -7.52
CA MET A 95 -14.54 25.24 -6.21
C MET A 95 -14.42 26.44 -5.26
N GLU A 96 -14.05 27.62 -5.77
CA GLU A 96 -14.07 28.89 -5.03
C GLU A 96 -15.49 29.25 -4.57
N LEU A 97 -16.48 29.13 -5.44
CA LEU A 97 -17.86 29.39 -5.06
C LEU A 97 -18.40 28.33 -4.10
N LEU A 98 -18.00 27.06 -4.25
CA LEU A 98 -18.39 26.00 -3.33
C LEU A 98 -17.83 26.24 -1.94
N SER A 99 -16.54 26.59 -1.82
CA SER A 99 -15.91 26.86 -0.52
C SER A 99 -16.54 28.07 0.16
N MET A 100 -16.78 29.16 -0.57
CA MET A 100 -17.52 30.32 -0.08
C MET A 100 -18.92 29.90 0.41
N ALA A 101 -19.66 29.16 -0.41
CA ALA A 101 -21.01 28.72 -0.07
C ALA A 101 -21.05 27.90 1.24
N TYR A 102 -20.05 27.06 1.46
CA TYR A 102 -19.94 26.30 2.69
C TYR A 102 -19.49 27.13 3.89
N ILE A 103 -18.39 27.88 3.75
CA ILE A 103 -17.78 28.62 4.86
C ILE A 103 -18.72 29.71 5.39
N TYR A 104 -19.43 30.39 4.49
CA TYR A 104 -20.46 31.35 4.85
C TYR A 104 -21.83 30.72 5.15
N ASP A 105 -21.96 29.39 5.03
CA ASP A 105 -23.20 28.64 5.19
C ASP A 105 -24.38 29.25 4.41
N ILE A 106 -24.31 29.15 3.08
CA ILE A 106 -25.29 29.66 2.11
C ILE A 106 -25.95 28.46 1.40
N PRO A 107 -27.00 27.84 1.97
CA PRO A 107 -27.54 26.58 1.49
C PRO A 107 -27.93 26.58 0.00
N THR A 108 -28.56 27.67 -0.47
CA THR A 108 -28.98 27.82 -1.86
C THR A 108 -27.80 27.76 -2.82
N LEU A 109 -26.69 28.42 -2.49
CA LEU A 109 -25.50 28.42 -3.33
C LEU A 109 -24.79 27.07 -3.30
N ILE A 110 -24.75 26.39 -2.14
CA ILE A 110 -24.23 25.01 -2.03
C ILE A 110 -24.98 24.10 -2.99
N LEU A 111 -26.32 24.16 -3.02
CA LEU A 111 -27.14 23.33 -3.90
C LEU A 111 -26.86 23.61 -5.39
N ILE A 112 -26.80 24.88 -5.77
CA ILE A 112 -26.52 25.30 -7.16
C ILE A 112 -25.15 24.77 -7.60
N VAL A 113 -24.09 25.11 -6.85
CA VAL A 113 -22.71 24.80 -7.24
C VAL A 113 -22.45 23.29 -7.21
N LYS A 114 -22.94 22.57 -6.19
CA LYS A 114 -22.84 21.09 -6.17
C LYS A 114 -23.53 20.44 -7.35
N SER A 115 -24.70 20.94 -7.76
CA SER A 115 -25.40 20.40 -8.93
C SER A 115 -24.56 20.55 -10.19
N LEU A 116 -23.93 21.72 -10.38
CA LEU A 116 -23.05 21.97 -11.53
C LEU A 116 -21.81 21.06 -11.50
N ILE A 117 -21.15 20.94 -10.34
CA ILE A 117 -19.99 20.04 -10.19
C ILE A 117 -20.38 18.60 -10.49
N LYS A 118 -21.50 18.10 -9.94
CA LYS A 118 -21.97 16.73 -10.23
C LYS A 118 -22.24 16.50 -11.71
N GLN A 119 -22.86 17.47 -12.40
CA GLN A 119 -23.09 17.39 -13.84
C GLN A 119 -21.79 17.36 -14.65
N ASN A 120 -20.75 18.07 -14.19
CA ASN A 120 -19.43 18.02 -14.81
C ASN A 120 -18.73 16.69 -14.56
N LEU A 121 -18.72 16.21 -13.31
CA LEU A 121 -18.08 14.95 -12.94
C LEU A 121 -18.62 13.75 -13.74
N GLN A 122 -19.92 13.76 -14.09
CA GLN A 122 -20.53 12.73 -14.95
C GLN A 122 -19.99 12.71 -16.39
N LYS A 123 -19.42 13.83 -16.85
CA LYS A 123 -18.89 13.98 -18.22
C LYS A 123 -17.39 13.69 -18.29
N ILE A 124 -16.68 13.81 -17.17
CA ILE A 124 -15.24 13.65 -17.10
C ILE A 124 -14.88 12.18 -17.26
N LYS A 125 -13.96 11.90 -18.19
CA LYS A 125 -13.38 10.56 -18.40
C LYS A 125 -11.96 10.44 -17.87
N ASN A 126 -11.29 11.57 -17.67
CA ASN A 126 -9.89 11.63 -17.27
C ASN A 126 -9.79 11.96 -15.79
N VAL A 127 -9.09 11.10 -15.03
CA VAL A 127 -8.87 11.29 -13.59
C VAL A 127 -8.16 12.62 -13.29
N ASN A 128 -7.28 13.08 -14.18
CA ASN A 128 -6.56 14.35 -14.00
C ASN A 128 -7.50 15.56 -13.94
N GLU A 129 -8.59 15.55 -14.70
CA GLU A 129 -9.60 16.62 -14.68
C GLU A 129 -10.37 16.60 -13.34
N ILE A 130 -10.60 15.42 -12.75
CA ILE A 130 -11.21 15.33 -11.40
C ILE A 130 -10.25 15.87 -10.34
N LEU A 131 -8.95 15.59 -10.47
CA LEU A 131 -7.93 16.09 -9.56
C LEU A 131 -7.82 17.62 -9.54
N GLU A 132 -8.20 18.31 -10.62
CA GLU A 132 -8.28 19.78 -10.61
C GLU A 132 -9.29 20.30 -9.60
N TYR A 133 -10.43 19.63 -9.41
CA TYR A 133 -11.41 19.99 -8.39
C TYR A 133 -10.86 19.74 -6.98
N THR A 134 -10.19 18.61 -6.76
CA THR A 134 -9.74 18.22 -5.41
C THR A 134 -8.53 19.01 -4.93
N ARG A 135 -7.66 19.46 -5.83
CA ARG A 135 -6.49 20.28 -5.49
C ARG A 135 -6.86 21.55 -4.72
N TYR A 136 -8.02 22.13 -5.01
CA TYR A 136 -8.47 23.35 -4.35
C TYR A 136 -8.61 23.19 -2.83
N TYR A 137 -9.00 22.00 -2.34
CA TYR A 137 -9.12 21.77 -0.89
C TYR A 137 -7.81 21.95 -0.12
N LYS A 138 -6.66 21.74 -0.78
CA LYS A 138 -5.34 21.92 -0.15
C LYS A 138 -4.95 23.38 0.04
N THR A 139 -5.56 24.30 -0.71
CA THR A 139 -5.18 25.72 -0.72
C THR A 139 -6.12 26.59 0.11
N VAL A 140 -7.27 26.06 0.54
CA VAL A 140 -8.24 26.80 1.36
C VAL A 140 -7.65 27.06 2.74
N LYS A 141 -7.56 28.34 3.10
CA LYS A 141 -7.17 28.81 4.44
C LYS A 141 -8.09 29.94 4.85
N LEU A 142 -8.50 29.92 6.12
CA LEU A 142 -9.25 31.03 6.72
C LEU A 142 -8.31 32.21 7.01
N ASN A 143 -8.84 33.42 6.95
CA ASN A 143 -8.11 34.63 7.32
C ASN A 143 -7.96 34.72 8.85
N SER A 144 -6.98 35.50 9.32
CA SER A 144 -6.71 35.68 10.76
C SER A 144 -7.88 36.27 11.57
N CYS A 145 -8.85 36.91 10.91
CA CYS A 145 -10.06 37.43 11.55
C CYS A 145 -11.17 36.38 11.72
N ALA A 146 -10.98 35.14 11.27
CA ALA A 146 -11.98 34.08 11.33
C ALA A 146 -12.42 33.75 12.77
N ASP A 147 -11.56 33.94 13.77
CA ASP A 147 -11.88 33.70 15.18
C ASP A 147 -13.02 34.59 15.72
N GLN A 148 -13.33 35.69 15.01
CA GLN A 148 -14.50 36.52 15.32
C GLN A 148 -15.84 35.80 15.03
N PHE A 149 -15.80 34.68 14.30
CA PHE A 149 -16.95 33.92 13.86
C PHE A 149 -16.97 32.54 14.51
N GLN A 150 -17.61 32.40 15.67
CA GLN A 150 -17.53 31.18 16.51
C GLN A 150 -17.78 29.85 15.77
N CYS A 151 -18.69 29.81 14.80
CA CYS A 151 -19.08 28.59 14.10
C CYS A 151 -18.30 28.32 12.80
N ILE A 152 -17.38 29.21 12.40
CA ILE A 152 -16.72 29.10 11.11
C ILE A 152 -15.90 27.83 10.94
N GLY A 153 -15.30 27.31 12.02
CA GLY A 153 -14.59 26.04 12.02
C GLY A 153 -15.50 24.86 11.64
N ASN A 154 -16.75 24.84 12.11
CA ASN A 154 -17.72 23.81 11.74
C ASN A 154 -18.06 23.88 10.25
N TYR A 155 -18.26 25.08 9.72
CA TYR A 155 -18.57 25.30 8.31
C TYR A 155 -17.38 24.96 7.40
N TYR A 156 -16.16 25.29 7.81
CA TYR A 156 -14.93 24.86 7.14
C TYR A 156 -14.81 23.32 7.13
N ASN A 157 -15.07 22.66 8.26
CA ASN A 157 -15.06 21.19 8.34
C ASN A 157 -16.16 20.57 7.45
N ASN A 158 -17.32 21.21 7.33
CA ASN A 158 -18.38 20.78 6.41
C ASN A 158 -17.95 20.91 4.94
N PHE A 159 -17.19 21.96 4.59
CA PHE A 159 -16.56 22.06 3.28
C PHE A 159 -15.59 20.90 3.07
N MET A 160 -14.66 20.63 3.99
CA MET A 160 -13.70 19.53 3.87
C MET A 160 -14.41 18.17 3.70
N LYS A 161 -15.48 17.93 4.46
CA LYS A 161 -16.32 16.71 4.34
C LYS A 161 -17.07 16.61 3.02
N SER A 162 -17.27 17.72 2.32
CA SER A 162 -17.96 17.73 1.02
C SER A 162 -17.16 17.00 -0.08
N GLN A 163 -15.87 16.77 0.14
CA GLN A 163 -15.03 15.92 -0.73
C GLN A 163 -15.60 14.51 -0.94
N LYS A 164 -16.47 14.03 -0.04
CA LYS A 164 -17.19 12.75 -0.21
C LYS A 164 -17.95 12.65 -1.53
N MET A 165 -18.34 13.77 -2.15
CA MET A 165 -19.01 13.74 -3.45
C MET A 165 -18.13 13.26 -4.61
N PHE A 166 -16.80 13.27 -4.46
CA PHE A 166 -15.86 12.77 -5.46
C PHE A 166 -15.55 11.27 -5.30
N VAL A 167 -15.87 10.69 -4.14
CA VAL A 167 -15.46 9.32 -3.78
C VAL A 167 -15.97 8.29 -4.79
N ASP A 168 -17.24 8.36 -5.17
CA ASP A 168 -17.83 7.40 -6.13
C ASP A 168 -17.11 7.42 -7.48
N VAL A 169 -16.71 8.61 -7.95
CA VAL A 169 -16.06 8.79 -9.25
C VAL A 169 -14.63 8.25 -9.23
N PHE A 170 -13.89 8.48 -8.14
CA PHE A 170 -12.54 7.93 -7.96
C PHE A 170 -12.56 6.42 -7.75
N VAL A 171 -13.53 5.88 -7.01
CA VAL A 171 -13.65 4.43 -6.77
C VAL A 171 -13.80 3.67 -8.09
N GLN A 172 -14.58 4.20 -9.04
CA GLN A 172 -14.74 3.62 -10.37
C GLN A 172 -13.45 3.62 -11.21
N ASN A 173 -12.49 4.49 -10.87
CA ASN A 173 -11.24 4.68 -11.60
C ASN A 173 -10.01 4.40 -10.70
N PHE A 174 -10.18 3.61 -9.63
CA PHE A 174 -9.18 3.51 -8.57
C PHE A 174 -7.83 2.98 -9.07
N HIS A 175 -7.83 1.95 -9.93
CA HIS A 175 -6.61 1.35 -10.46
C HIS A 175 -5.78 2.31 -11.32
N SER A 176 -6.42 3.11 -12.20
CA SER A 176 -5.69 4.09 -13.01
C SER A 176 -5.18 5.26 -12.18
N PHE A 177 -5.82 5.51 -11.04
CA PHE A 177 -5.50 6.61 -10.15
C PHE A 177 -4.40 6.28 -9.14
N ILE A 178 -4.38 5.07 -8.57
CA ILE A 178 -3.49 4.74 -7.45
C ILE A 178 -2.01 4.71 -7.85
N ASP A 179 -1.74 4.36 -9.11
CA ASP A 179 -0.40 4.38 -9.70
C ASP A 179 0.00 5.80 -10.18
N SER A 180 -0.95 6.74 -10.16
CA SER A 180 -0.74 8.14 -10.53
C SER A 180 -0.36 8.99 -9.31
N ASN A 181 0.10 10.21 -9.57
CA ASN A 181 0.53 11.13 -8.53
C ASN A 181 -0.65 11.59 -7.64
N LEU A 182 -0.73 11.06 -6.42
CA LEU A 182 -1.74 11.38 -5.39
C LEU A 182 -1.66 12.83 -4.85
N SER A 183 -0.75 13.67 -5.36
CA SER A 183 -0.53 15.06 -4.89
C SER A 183 -1.77 15.95 -4.88
N GLY A 184 -2.78 15.64 -5.71
CA GLY A 184 -4.03 16.38 -5.79
C GLY A 184 -5.09 16.01 -4.76
N ILE A 185 -4.83 15.02 -3.90
CA ILE A 185 -5.79 14.50 -2.92
C ILE A 185 -5.40 14.95 -1.50
N THR A 186 -6.41 15.20 -0.67
CA THR A 186 -6.24 15.47 0.77
C THR A 186 -6.23 14.17 1.57
N PRO A 187 -5.61 14.14 2.77
CA PRO A 187 -5.63 12.96 3.64
C PRO A 187 -7.06 12.47 3.93
N PHE A 188 -7.99 13.40 4.14
CA PHE A 188 -9.41 13.09 4.31
C PHE A 188 -9.98 12.31 3.12
N LEU A 189 -9.82 12.83 1.90
CA LEU A 189 -10.37 12.17 0.71
C LEU A 189 -9.71 10.81 0.47
N LEU A 190 -8.38 10.70 0.61
CA LEU A 190 -7.69 9.42 0.49
C LEU A 190 -8.24 8.38 1.48
N SER A 191 -8.48 8.78 2.73
CA SER A 191 -9.03 7.88 3.74
C SER A 191 -10.41 7.35 3.34
N GLU A 192 -11.30 8.21 2.84
CA GLU A 192 -12.64 7.82 2.41
C GLU A 192 -12.62 6.92 1.16
N LEU A 193 -11.63 7.11 0.27
CA LEU A 193 -11.42 6.22 -0.86
C LEU A 193 -11.00 4.82 -0.40
N LEU A 194 -9.97 4.73 0.44
CA LEU A 194 -9.42 3.43 0.88
C LEU A 194 -10.37 2.63 1.76
N LYS A 195 -11.25 3.31 2.53
CA LYS A 195 -12.33 2.65 3.29
C LYS A 195 -13.32 1.90 2.40
N ARG A 196 -13.52 2.35 1.15
CA ARG A 196 -14.46 1.72 0.21
C ARG A 196 -13.82 0.65 -0.67
N GLN A 197 -12.49 0.58 -0.70
CA GLN A 197 -11.78 -0.38 -1.51
C GLN A 197 -11.56 -1.69 -0.74
N VAL A 198 -11.76 -2.80 -1.44
CA VAL A 198 -11.47 -4.15 -0.94
C VAL A 198 -9.99 -4.43 -1.20
N LEU A 199 -9.14 -3.91 -0.32
CA LEU A 199 -7.68 -4.11 -0.34
C LEU A 199 -7.23 -4.74 0.97
N SER A 200 -6.13 -5.50 0.92
CA SER A 200 -5.45 -5.98 2.12
C SER A 200 -4.96 -4.80 2.97
N ILE A 201 -4.78 -5.05 4.27
CA ILE A 201 -4.31 -4.04 5.21
C ILE A 201 -2.92 -3.54 4.82
N ASP A 202 -2.02 -4.44 4.39
CA ASP A 202 -0.65 -4.11 3.99
C ASP A 202 -0.67 -3.20 2.75
N LYS A 203 -1.56 -3.47 1.79
CA LYS A 203 -1.68 -2.64 0.60
C LYS A 203 -2.22 -1.25 0.93
N LYS A 204 -3.18 -1.15 1.86
CA LYS A 204 -3.68 0.14 2.36
C LYS A 204 -2.57 0.92 3.07
N ALA A 205 -1.83 0.27 3.96
CA ALA A 205 -0.70 0.88 4.67
C ALA A 205 0.36 1.38 3.68
N GLN A 206 0.77 0.55 2.72
CA GLN A 206 1.73 0.92 1.68
C GLN A 206 1.31 2.16 0.88
N ILE A 207 0.02 2.24 0.49
CA ILE A 207 -0.51 3.40 -0.24
C ILE A 207 -0.41 4.67 0.62
N ILE A 208 -0.81 4.57 1.90
CA ILE A 208 -0.82 5.72 2.80
C ILE A 208 0.61 6.17 3.11
N ASP A 209 1.54 5.23 3.35
CA ASP A 209 2.96 5.52 3.56
C ASP A 209 3.57 6.29 2.39
N ASN A 210 3.35 5.77 1.17
CA ASN A 210 3.81 6.43 -0.05
C ASN A 210 3.18 7.80 -0.25
N PHE A 211 1.91 7.96 0.13
CA PHE A 211 1.22 9.25 0.10
C PHE A 211 1.83 10.23 1.11
N ALA A 212 1.96 9.83 2.39
CA ALA A 212 2.45 10.66 3.48
C ALA A 212 3.88 11.17 3.18
N LYS A 213 4.74 10.28 2.69
CA LYS A 213 6.11 10.62 2.28
C LYS A 213 6.17 11.75 1.23
N ASN A 214 5.18 11.82 0.34
CA ASN A 214 5.12 12.82 -0.72
C ASN A 214 4.24 14.05 -0.36
N TYR A 215 3.42 13.95 0.69
CA TYR A 215 2.49 15.01 1.08
C TYR A 215 3.18 16.11 1.89
N GLY A 216 4.14 15.76 2.74
CA GLY A 216 4.83 16.66 3.68
C GLY A 216 4.37 16.44 5.11
N GLU A 217 4.47 17.47 5.95
CA GLU A 217 4.03 17.39 7.35
C GLU A 217 2.51 17.27 7.44
N LEU A 218 2.05 16.22 8.12
CA LEU A 218 0.63 15.97 8.39
C LEU A 218 0.25 16.58 9.74
N THR A 219 -0.93 17.19 9.79
CA THR A 219 -1.55 17.61 11.05
C THR A 219 -2.12 16.40 11.80
N ASN A 220 -2.34 16.54 13.11
CA ASN A 220 -2.95 15.47 13.92
C ASN A 220 -4.33 15.06 13.41
N GLU A 221 -5.15 15.99 12.90
CA GLU A 221 -6.48 15.69 12.33
C GLU A 221 -6.36 14.90 11.02
N GLU A 222 -5.38 15.24 10.17
CA GLU A 222 -5.10 14.49 8.95
C GLU A 222 -4.61 13.07 9.26
N CYS A 223 -3.74 12.89 10.27
CA CYS A 223 -3.33 11.58 10.76
C CYS A 223 -4.52 10.76 11.26
N GLN A 224 -5.44 11.37 12.01
CA GLN A 224 -6.68 10.71 12.47
C GLN A 224 -7.55 10.22 11.31
N HIS A 225 -7.62 10.97 10.21
CA HIS A 225 -8.31 10.51 9.02
C HIS A 225 -7.62 9.30 8.39
N LEU A 226 -6.31 9.35 8.21
CA LEU A 226 -5.54 8.25 7.61
C LEU A 226 -5.56 6.99 8.47
N GLU A 227 -5.33 7.11 9.78
CA GLU A 227 -5.34 5.96 10.72
C GLU A 227 -6.70 5.27 10.78
N SER A 228 -7.81 5.99 10.55
CA SER A 228 -9.15 5.40 10.51
C SER A 228 -9.41 4.47 9.31
N VAL A 229 -8.47 4.33 8.37
CA VAL A 229 -8.55 3.38 7.26
C VAL A 229 -8.31 1.94 7.71
N ILE A 230 -7.57 1.77 8.81
CA ILE A 230 -7.18 0.47 9.38
C ILE A 230 -7.92 0.28 10.71
N ASP A 231 -8.51 -0.90 10.90
CA ASP A 231 -9.00 -1.28 12.24
C ASP A 231 -7.83 -1.84 13.05
N TRP A 232 -7.34 -1.03 13.99
CA TRP A 232 -6.18 -1.36 14.81
C TRP A 232 -6.48 -2.32 15.97
N ASN A 233 -7.76 -2.49 16.32
CA ASN A 233 -8.15 -3.30 17.47
C ASN A 233 -8.58 -4.71 17.04
N GLU A 234 -9.27 -4.83 15.90
CA GLU A 234 -9.73 -6.12 15.41
C GLU A 234 -8.61 -6.94 14.76
N ASN A 235 -7.59 -6.27 14.20
CA ASN A 235 -6.49 -6.93 13.51
C ASN A 235 -5.33 -7.21 14.47
N TYR A 236 -5.29 -8.43 15.02
CA TYR A 236 -4.25 -8.89 15.96
C TYR A 236 -2.82 -8.65 15.44
N ASN A 237 -2.60 -8.78 14.11
CA ASN A 237 -1.28 -8.61 13.49
C ASN A 237 -1.00 -7.17 13.01
N SER A 238 -1.82 -6.17 13.33
CA SER A 238 -1.61 -4.80 12.81
C SER A 238 -0.27 -4.17 13.21
N TYR A 239 0.37 -4.69 14.26
CA TYR A 239 1.69 -4.24 14.72
C TYR A 239 2.82 -4.65 13.75
N SER A 240 2.62 -5.66 12.88
CA SER A 240 3.63 -6.05 11.89
C SER A 240 3.85 -4.96 10.85
N LEU A 241 2.83 -4.12 10.59
CA LEU A 241 2.94 -2.97 9.69
C LEU A 241 4.05 -2.00 10.11
N PHE A 242 4.30 -1.84 11.41
CA PHE A 242 5.38 -1.00 11.93
C PHE A 242 6.79 -1.61 11.75
N ALA A 243 6.88 -2.89 11.38
CA ALA A 243 8.13 -3.52 10.98
C ALA A 243 8.42 -3.35 9.48
N GLU A 244 7.37 -3.24 8.66
CA GLU A 244 7.45 -3.18 7.20
C GLU A 244 7.44 -1.76 6.63
N PHE A 245 6.69 -0.86 7.28
CA PHE A 245 6.38 0.49 6.81
C PHE A 245 6.86 1.55 7.82
N GLN A 246 6.98 2.81 7.38
CA GLN A 246 7.37 3.93 8.23
C GLN A 246 6.28 4.32 9.22
N MET A 247 5.02 4.33 8.77
CA MET A 247 3.84 4.58 9.62
C MET A 247 3.85 5.94 10.34
N ASP A 248 4.58 6.93 9.82
CA ASP A 248 4.69 8.29 10.40
C ASP A 248 3.36 9.07 10.42
N TRP A 249 2.36 8.59 9.68
CA TRP A 249 1.00 9.14 9.60
C TRP A 249 0.06 8.59 10.69
N VAL A 250 0.51 7.66 11.54
CA VAL A 250 -0.30 7.10 12.63
C VAL A 250 -0.09 7.94 13.90
N THR A 251 -1.17 8.25 14.62
CA THR A 251 -1.05 9.07 15.83
C THR A 251 -0.28 8.35 16.93
N SER A 252 0.36 9.14 17.81
CA SER A 252 1.11 8.62 18.97
C SER A 252 0.30 7.73 19.91
N SER A 253 -1.03 7.87 19.92
CA SER A 253 -1.92 7.05 20.74
C SER A 253 -1.93 5.59 20.30
N ILE A 254 -1.94 5.35 18.99
CA ILE A 254 -1.93 4.02 18.38
C ILE A 254 -0.51 3.50 18.23
N SER A 255 0.40 4.34 17.71
CA SER A 255 1.76 3.91 17.38
C SER A 255 2.55 3.44 18.60
N ARG A 256 2.38 4.05 19.78
CA ARG A 256 3.08 3.61 21.00
C ARG A 256 2.73 2.18 21.40
N ASP A 257 1.44 1.84 21.39
CA ASP A 257 0.96 0.50 21.72
C ASP A 257 1.48 -0.53 20.70
N LYS A 258 1.36 -0.21 19.40
CA LYS A 258 1.79 -1.11 18.34
C LYS A 258 3.30 -1.30 18.28
N ILE A 259 4.09 -0.24 18.49
CA ILE A 259 5.55 -0.35 18.63
C ILE A 259 5.92 -1.25 19.83
N SER A 260 5.21 -1.14 20.96
CA SER A 260 5.43 -2.05 22.09
C SER A 260 5.19 -3.50 21.68
N GLN A 261 4.07 -3.80 21.02
CA GLN A 261 3.75 -5.13 20.51
C GLN A 261 4.80 -5.66 19.52
N THR A 262 5.31 -4.80 18.62
CA THR A 262 6.42 -5.13 17.72
C THR A 262 7.69 -5.50 18.50
N LEU A 263 8.04 -4.73 19.54
CA LEU A 263 9.22 -5.00 20.38
C LEU A 263 9.05 -6.27 21.21
N ASP A 264 7.87 -6.53 21.75
CA ASP A 264 7.58 -7.73 22.54
C ASP A 264 7.61 -8.98 21.65
N SER A 265 7.05 -8.90 20.44
CA SER A 265 7.14 -9.97 19.45
C SER A 265 8.60 -10.27 19.08
N ARG A 266 9.43 -9.24 18.91
CA ARG A 266 10.87 -9.40 18.68
C ARG A 266 11.58 -10.09 19.83
N ARG A 267 11.25 -9.73 21.08
CA ARG A 267 11.82 -10.37 22.28
C ARG A 267 11.47 -11.85 22.34
N ILE A 268 10.22 -12.22 22.08
CA ILE A 268 9.78 -13.62 22.04
C ILE A 268 10.63 -14.42 21.05
N THR A 269 10.83 -13.91 19.84
CA THR A 269 11.66 -14.55 18.82
C THR A 269 13.14 -14.64 19.25
N ILE A 270 13.70 -13.57 19.82
CA ILE A 270 15.09 -13.55 20.33
C ILE A 270 15.29 -14.56 21.45
N ASP A 271 14.38 -14.63 22.42
CA ASP A 271 14.49 -15.55 23.56
C ASP A 271 14.31 -17.00 23.11
N SER A 272 13.49 -17.24 22.10
CA SER A 272 13.33 -18.56 21.48
C SER A 272 14.60 -18.99 20.72
N PHE A 273 15.22 -18.07 19.98
CA PHE A 273 16.52 -18.30 19.34
C PHE A 273 17.61 -18.59 20.38
N ARG A 274 17.70 -17.78 21.45
CA ARG A 274 18.63 -17.99 22.55
C ARG A 274 18.43 -19.36 23.20
N SER A 275 17.19 -19.72 23.51
CA SER A 275 16.86 -21.02 24.10
C SER A 275 17.25 -22.17 23.18
N THR A 276 17.11 -22.00 21.86
CA THR A 276 17.53 -23.01 20.88
C THR A 276 19.05 -23.19 20.83
N ILE A 277 19.81 -22.10 20.97
CA ILE A 277 21.27 -22.14 21.06
C ILE A 277 21.74 -22.70 22.41
N GLU A 278 21.11 -22.34 23.52
CA GLU A 278 21.52 -22.77 24.87
C GLU A 278 21.21 -24.25 25.13
N ASN A 279 20.07 -24.74 24.62
CA ASN A 279 19.71 -26.17 24.69
C ASN A 279 20.42 -27.01 23.62
N PHE A 280 21.34 -26.41 22.87
CA PHE A 280 22.10 -27.11 21.85
C PHE A 280 22.97 -28.20 22.52
N PRO A 281 22.81 -29.49 22.19
CA PRO A 281 23.44 -30.57 22.95
C PRO A 281 24.97 -30.48 22.89
N SER A 282 25.59 -30.13 24.01
CA SER A 282 27.05 -30.16 24.18
C SER A 282 27.63 -31.59 24.12
N HIS A 283 26.78 -32.63 24.08
CA HIS A 283 27.19 -34.04 24.06
C HIS A 283 27.34 -34.67 22.66
N ILE A 284 26.94 -33.97 21.58
CA ILE A 284 27.39 -34.34 20.22
C ILE A 284 28.89 -34.01 20.06
N LEU A 285 29.49 -33.31 21.04
CA LEU A 285 30.84 -32.74 20.96
C LEU A 285 31.97 -33.61 21.53
N SER A 286 31.71 -34.78 22.14
CA SER A 286 32.74 -35.33 23.05
C SER A 286 33.15 -36.79 22.96
N ASN A 287 32.60 -37.64 22.07
CA ASN A 287 32.95 -39.07 22.17
C ASN A 287 33.65 -39.77 20.99
N ASP A 288 33.67 -39.25 19.75
CA ASP A 288 34.29 -40.02 18.64
C ASP A 288 35.39 -39.30 17.82
N PHE A 289 35.74 -38.05 18.13
CA PHE A 289 36.76 -37.29 17.38
C PHE A 289 37.80 -36.66 18.30
N GLN A 290 38.65 -37.50 18.92
CA GLN A 290 39.82 -37.01 19.67
C GLN A 290 41.03 -36.67 18.79
N ASN A 291 40.96 -36.80 17.46
CA ASN A 291 42.08 -36.48 16.57
C ASN A 291 41.60 -35.97 15.21
N GLN A 292 41.07 -34.73 15.16
CA GLN A 292 41.25 -33.78 14.05
C GLN A 292 40.46 -32.51 14.35
N ASP A 293 41.20 -31.40 14.45
CA ASP A 293 40.81 -29.99 14.39
C ASP A 293 39.61 -29.48 15.23
N GLU A 294 39.94 -28.66 16.24
CA GLU A 294 39.03 -28.03 17.21
C GLU A 294 37.98 -27.04 16.64
N ASN A 295 37.63 -27.08 15.34
CA ASN A 295 36.83 -26.02 14.69
C ASN A 295 35.46 -26.40 14.10
N ASP A 296 35.02 -27.66 14.13
CA ASP A 296 33.85 -28.07 13.32
C ASP A 296 32.48 -28.09 14.04
N ASN A 297 32.34 -27.35 15.14
CA ASN A 297 31.01 -27.04 15.71
C ASN A 297 30.45 -25.76 15.10
N ILE A 298 30.37 -25.71 13.77
CA ILE A 298 29.96 -24.50 13.07
C ILE A 298 28.43 -24.47 13.07
N PHE A 299 27.86 -23.67 13.97
CA PHE A 299 26.47 -23.28 13.91
C PHE A 299 26.19 -22.64 12.54
N SER A 300 25.14 -23.10 11.87
CA SER A 300 24.81 -22.63 10.53
C SER A 300 24.48 -21.14 10.54
N ASN A 301 25.29 -20.34 9.85
CA ASN A 301 25.00 -18.91 9.67
C ASN A 301 23.67 -18.68 8.95
N TRP A 302 23.27 -19.57 8.05
CA TRP A 302 21.98 -19.50 7.36
C TRP A 302 20.80 -19.68 8.31
N TYR A 303 20.95 -20.54 9.32
CA TYR A 303 19.98 -20.68 10.39
C TYR A 303 19.87 -19.39 11.21
N SER A 304 20.99 -18.79 11.61
CA SER A 304 21.00 -17.47 12.27
C SER A 304 20.30 -16.39 11.43
N ILE A 305 20.59 -16.33 10.13
CA ILE A 305 19.98 -15.35 9.22
C ILE A 305 18.46 -15.54 9.15
N SER A 306 17.98 -16.80 9.14
CA SER A 306 16.53 -17.06 9.16
C SER A 306 15.84 -16.55 10.43
N TRP A 307 16.49 -16.66 11.60
CA TRP A 307 16.00 -16.02 12.82
C TRP A 307 16.05 -14.49 12.74
N LEU A 308 17.10 -13.90 12.16
CA LEU A 308 17.19 -12.45 12.00
C LEU A 308 16.07 -11.89 11.12
N GLU A 309 15.65 -12.62 10.08
CA GLU A 309 14.47 -12.27 9.29
C GLU A 309 13.20 -12.25 10.14
N GLU A 310 12.96 -13.31 10.93
CA GLU A 310 11.81 -13.42 11.83
C GLU A 310 11.77 -12.29 12.87
N ILE A 311 12.94 -11.92 13.43
CA ILE A 311 13.09 -10.80 14.35
C ILE A 311 12.83 -9.47 13.63
N ARG A 312 13.42 -9.26 12.44
CA ARG A 312 13.22 -8.03 11.67
C ARG A 312 11.74 -7.79 11.41
N ASN A 313 11.03 -8.82 10.97
CA ASN A 313 9.61 -8.78 10.60
C ASN A 313 8.67 -8.87 11.82
N ALA A 314 9.23 -9.00 13.03
CA ALA A 314 8.49 -9.05 14.30
C ALA A 314 7.38 -10.11 14.31
N LYS A 315 7.59 -11.27 13.68
CA LYS A 315 6.55 -12.31 13.57
C LYS A 315 6.20 -13.00 14.91
N GLY A 316 7.02 -12.81 15.96
CA GLY A 316 6.75 -13.35 17.30
C GLY A 316 6.81 -14.88 17.38
N GLN A 317 7.50 -15.52 16.44
CA GLN A 317 7.55 -16.97 16.35
C GLN A 317 8.49 -17.57 17.39
N GLN A 318 8.07 -18.71 17.94
CA GLN A 318 8.88 -19.55 18.83
C GLN A 318 9.76 -20.56 18.09
N ASN A 319 9.48 -20.79 16.80
CA ASN A 319 10.24 -21.66 15.91
C ASN A 319 10.38 -20.96 14.56
N ILE A 320 11.47 -21.20 13.83
CA ILE A 320 11.60 -20.72 12.46
C ILE A 320 10.50 -21.32 11.58
N SER A 321 9.76 -20.45 10.90
CA SER A 321 8.85 -20.84 9.83
C SER A 321 9.58 -21.31 8.57
N ASP A 322 8.96 -22.24 7.85
CA ASP A 322 9.51 -22.68 6.58
C ASP A 322 9.60 -21.51 5.59
N CYS A 323 10.69 -21.46 4.84
CA CYS A 323 10.90 -20.53 3.76
C CYS A 323 10.98 -21.26 2.42
N LYS A 324 10.70 -20.52 1.34
CA LYS A 324 11.03 -20.96 -0.01
C LYS A 324 12.53 -20.76 -0.20
N LEU A 325 13.29 -21.85 -0.26
CA LEU A 325 14.75 -21.83 -0.18
C LEU A 325 15.39 -20.85 -1.16
N PHE A 326 15.05 -20.96 -2.45
CA PHE A 326 15.69 -20.11 -3.45
C PHE A 326 15.27 -18.64 -3.33
N ASN A 327 14.04 -18.35 -2.88
CA ASN A 327 13.63 -16.97 -2.61
C ASN A 327 14.44 -16.40 -1.46
N PHE A 328 14.60 -17.20 -0.40
CA PHE A 328 15.40 -16.82 0.75
C PHE A 328 16.85 -16.58 0.35
N LEU A 329 17.48 -17.49 -0.41
CA LEU A 329 18.87 -17.32 -0.85
C LEU A 329 19.04 -16.12 -1.79
N SER A 330 18.09 -15.91 -2.71
CA SER A 330 18.12 -14.78 -3.64
C SER A 330 18.01 -13.44 -2.95
N ASN A 331 17.34 -13.36 -1.80
CA ASN A 331 17.20 -12.12 -1.06
C ASN A 331 17.92 -12.10 0.29
N ILE A 332 18.65 -13.17 0.62
CA ILE A 332 19.32 -13.41 1.90
C ILE A 332 18.35 -13.23 3.09
N GLY A 333 17.10 -13.69 2.95
CA GLY A 333 16.05 -13.54 3.96
C GLY A 333 15.54 -12.10 4.14
N PHE A 334 15.83 -11.18 3.21
CA PHE A 334 15.27 -9.83 3.24
C PHE A 334 14.17 -9.71 2.20
N ASP A 335 12.99 -9.19 2.57
CA ASP A 335 11.94 -8.95 1.57
C ASP A 335 12.27 -7.70 0.73
N CYS A 336 13.10 -7.86 -0.30
CA CYS A 336 13.53 -6.79 -1.19
C CYS A 336 13.49 -7.27 -2.65
N GLU A 337 12.31 -7.18 -3.26
CA GLU A 337 12.07 -7.57 -4.66
C GLU A 337 13.00 -6.86 -5.66
N GLN A 338 13.55 -5.70 -5.32
CA GLN A 338 14.31 -4.85 -6.25
C GLN A 338 15.76 -5.30 -6.49
N LYS A 339 16.31 -6.22 -5.68
CA LYS A 339 17.72 -6.65 -5.78
C LYS A 339 17.91 -8.14 -5.48
N MET A 340 17.18 -8.99 -6.20
CA MET A 340 17.41 -10.43 -6.13
C MET A 340 18.78 -10.79 -6.71
N VAL A 341 19.55 -11.60 -6.01
CA VAL A 341 20.78 -12.20 -6.53
C VAL A 341 20.51 -13.61 -7.03
N ASN A 342 21.27 -14.04 -8.04
CA ASN A 342 21.25 -15.43 -8.49
C ASN A 342 22.11 -16.28 -7.52
N PRO A 343 21.53 -17.25 -6.77
CA PRO A 343 22.27 -18.04 -5.78
C PRO A 343 23.46 -18.82 -6.37
N LEU A 344 23.41 -19.20 -7.66
CA LEU A 344 24.53 -19.87 -8.33
C LEU A 344 25.75 -18.96 -8.50
N ASN A 345 25.54 -17.69 -8.89
CA ASN A 345 26.62 -16.75 -9.15
C ASN A 345 27.46 -16.47 -7.90
N TYR A 346 26.86 -16.67 -6.72
CA TYR A 346 27.49 -16.49 -5.42
C TYR A 346 27.88 -17.83 -4.75
N SER A 347 27.76 -18.96 -5.47
CA SER A 347 28.08 -20.30 -4.96
C SER A 347 27.30 -20.70 -3.70
N PHE A 348 26.10 -20.14 -3.50
CA PHE A 348 25.20 -20.60 -2.45
C PHE A 348 24.61 -21.98 -2.78
N VAL A 349 24.50 -22.27 -4.08
CA VAL A 349 24.03 -23.52 -4.63
C VAL A 349 24.94 -23.93 -5.79
N GLU A 350 25.26 -25.21 -5.88
CA GLU A 350 25.99 -25.81 -7.00
C GLU A 350 25.03 -26.65 -7.83
N SER A 351 24.99 -26.44 -9.15
CA SER A 351 24.16 -27.26 -10.03
C SER A 351 24.76 -28.66 -10.20
N GLU A 352 23.93 -29.69 -10.08
CA GLU A 352 24.30 -31.07 -10.40
C GLU A 352 23.45 -31.60 -11.55
N CYS A 353 24.08 -31.99 -12.65
CA CYS A 353 23.40 -32.62 -13.77
C CYS A 353 24.27 -33.72 -14.40
N SER A 354 23.59 -34.71 -14.99
CA SER A 354 24.25 -35.76 -15.78
C SER A 354 25.03 -35.14 -16.96
N PRO A 355 26.17 -35.71 -17.37
CA PRO A 355 26.98 -35.18 -18.49
C PRO A 355 26.18 -34.99 -19.78
N SER A 356 25.20 -35.86 -20.02
CA SER A 356 24.22 -35.77 -21.10
C SER A 356 23.42 -34.46 -21.15
N LEU A 357 23.40 -33.68 -20.06
CA LEU A 357 22.73 -32.38 -19.95
C LEU A 357 23.70 -31.18 -20.04
N ARG A 358 25.03 -31.38 -20.04
CA ARG A 358 26.04 -30.30 -19.96
C ARG A 358 26.39 -29.60 -21.29
N GLY A 359 25.84 -30.06 -22.41
CA GLY A 359 26.30 -29.71 -23.76
C GLY A 359 25.83 -28.39 -24.39
N PHE A 360 25.32 -27.41 -23.63
CA PHE A 360 24.80 -26.16 -24.22
C PHE A 360 25.15 -24.93 -23.40
N GLU A 361 25.95 -24.05 -23.99
CA GLU A 361 26.45 -22.80 -23.39
C GLU A 361 25.36 -21.72 -23.22
N ASP A 362 24.18 -21.88 -23.85
CA ASP A 362 23.12 -20.86 -23.88
C ASP A 362 21.95 -21.09 -22.90
N PHE A 363 21.97 -22.16 -22.10
CA PHE A 363 20.92 -22.41 -21.09
C PHE A 363 21.53 -22.45 -19.69
N LYS A 364 21.48 -21.30 -19.01
CA LYS A 364 21.77 -21.24 -17.57
C LYS A 364 20.66 -21.96 -16.82
N ILE A 365 21.02 -23.08 -16.21
CA ILE A 365 20.11 -24.04 -15.54
C ILE A 365 19.38 -23.40 -14.34
N PHE A 366 19.75 -22.18 -13.96
CA PHE A 366 19.14 -21.46 -12.85
C PHE A 366 19.22 -19.94 -13.08
N GLU A 367 18.56 -19.39 -14.11
CA GLU A 367 18.28 -17.94 -14.14
C GLU A 367 16.93 -17.66 -13.47
N PRO A 368 16.89 -16.84 -12.40
CA PRO A 368 15.62 -16.43 -11.82
C PRO A 368 14.82 -15.69 -12.88
N LYS A 369 13.64 -16.19 -13.23
CA LYS A 369 12.65 -15.36 -13.94
C LYS A 369 12.24 -14.24 -13.01
N ILE A 370 12.68 -13.02 -13.29
CA ILE A 370 12.00 -11.83 -12.80
C ILE A 370 10.74 -11.70 -13.68
N PRO A 371 9.50 -11.87 -13.17
CA PRO A 371 9.06 -11.74 -11.78
C PRO A 371 8.49 -13.01 -11.11
N ASN A 372 8.67 -14.20 -11.68
CA ASN A 372 8.19 -15.46 -11.10
C ASN A 372 9.38 -16.34 -10.79
N ASN A 373 9.83 -16.36 -9.53
CA ASN A 373 11.00 -17.05 -8.95
C ASN A 373 11.21 -18.51 -9.40
N SER A 374 11.54 -18.70 -10.68
CA SER A 374 11.59 -20.01 -11.31
C SER A 374 12.96 -20.31 -11.88
N TYR A 375 13.45 -21.53 -11.64
CA TYR A 375 14.76 -21.99 -12.09
C TYR A 375 14.67 -23.16 -13.10
N TYR A 376 15.39 -23.04 -14.22
CA TYR A 376 15.24 -23.93 -15.38
C TYR A 376 16.15 -25.16 -15.35
N VAL A 377 15.66 -26.30 -14.89
CA VAL A 377 16.42 -27.55 -14.97
C VAL A 377 16.08 -28.33 -16.26
N GLY A 378 16.78 -28.06 -17.37
CA GLY A 378 16.81 -29.00 -18.51
C GLY A 378 17.17 -28.46 -19.88
N ASN A 379 17.75 -29.33 -20.72
CA ASN A 379 17.92 -29.15 -22.16
C ASN A 379 17.28 -30.31 -22.95
N PRO A 380 16.53 -30.03 -24.03
CA PRO A 380 16.10 -31.04 -24.98
C PRO A 380 17.07 -31.20 -26.16
N ALA A 381 17.82 -32.31 -26.23
CA ALA A 381 18.14 -33.05 -27.47
C ALA A 381 19.35 -34.01 -27.43
N CYS A 382 20.07 -34.19 -26.33
CA CYS A 382 21.20 -35.14 -26.32
C CYS A 382 20.79 -36.53 -25.81
N PHE A 383 20.32 -37.38 -26.72
CA PHE A 383 20.31 -38.82 -26.50
C PHE A 383 21.70 -39.38 -26.82
N SER A 384 22.56 -39.58 -25.81
CA SER A 384 23.48 -40.71 -25.85
C SER A 384 22.82 -41.85 -25.06
N LEU A 385 22.75 -43.04 -25.66
CA LEU A 385 22.08 -44.22 -25.10
C LEU A 385 22.83 -44.81 -23.89
N GLU A 386 23.97 -44.26 -23.50
CA GLU A 386 24.96 -44.94 -22.66
C GLU A 386 24.99 -44.49 -21.19
N GLU A 387 24.45 -43.31 -20.84
CA GLU A 387 24.48 -42.82 -19.44
C GLU A 387 23.07 -42.65 -18.86
N LYS A 388 22.54 -43.74 -18.28
CA LYS A 388 21.38 -43.73 -17.38
C LYS A 388 21.85 -43.85 -15.93
N PRO A 389 21.15 -43.21 -14.96
CA PRO A 389 19.92 -42.42 -15.13
C PRO A 389 20.20 -40.93 -15.43
N VAL A 390 19.32 -40.32 -16.24
CA VAL A 390 19.32 -38.86 -16.44
C VAL A 390 18.87 -38.21 -15.13
N GLN A 391 19.71 -37.34 -14.61
CA GLN A 391 19.47 -36.69 -13.33
C GLN A 391 19.78 -35.21 -13.41
N ALA A 392 19.02 -34.43 -12.65
CA ALA A 392 19.31 -33.03 -12.46
C ALA A 392 18.90 -32.58 -11.06
N GLY A 393 19.62 -31.61 -10.53
CA GLY A 393 19.51 -31.25 -9.13
C GLY A 393 20.53 -30.21 -8.74
N PHE A 394 20.78 -30.12 -7.46
CA PHE A 394 21.72 -29.19 -6.89
C PHE A 394 22.20 -29.63 -5.52
N ARG A 395 23.32 -29.03 -5.11
CA ARG A 395 23.97 -29.26 -3.84
C ARG A 395 24.20 -27.93 -3.12
N PHE A 396 24.12 -27.97 -1.80
CA PHE A 396 24.44 -26.88 -0.89
C PHE A 396 25.84 -27.11 -0.33
N PRO A 397 26.85 -26.34 -0.77
CA PRO A 397 28.22 -26.54 -0.31
C PRO A 397 28.42 -26.14 1.16
N GLN A 398 27.63 -25.19 1.66
CA GLN A 398 27.89 -24.50 2.94
C GLN A 398 26.84 -24.73 4.02
N PHE A 399 25.76 -25.45 3.75
CA PHE A 399 24.69 -25.67 4.72
C PHE A 399 23.89 -26.94 4.45
N ARG A 400 23.14 -27.40 5.45
CA ARG A 400 22.06 -28.37 5.31
C ARG A 400 20.71 -27.67 5.35
N PHE A 401 19.75 -28.21 4.61
CA PHE A 401 18.38 -27.70 4.58
C PHE A 401 17.43 -28.83 4.99
N ILE A 402 16.57 -28.55 5.96
CA ILE A 402 15.51 -29.44 6.41
C ILE A 402 14.34 -29.22 5.47
N ILE A 403 14.14 -30.15 4.53
CA ILE A 403 13.16 -30.08 3.46
C ILE A 403 11.86 -30.73 3.92
N ASP A 404 10.75 -30.04 3.70
CA ASP A 404 9.40 -30.57 3.98
C ASP A 404 8.63 -30.85 2.69
N TYR A 405 8.94 -30.07 1.66
CA TYR A 405 8.15 -30.02 0.43
C TYR A 405 9.03 -29.64 -0.76
N VAL A 406 8.90 -30.39 -1.85
CA VAL A 406 9.55 -30.11 -3.13
C VAL A 406 8.50 -30.13 -4.24
N GLU A 407 8.49 -29.10 -5.06
CA GLU A 407 7.54 -28.96 -6.16
C GLU A 407 8.27 -28.59 -7.44
N ILE A 408 7.94 -29.32 -8.51
CA ILE A 408 8.64 -29.24 -9.79
C ILE A 408 7.63 -28.91 -10.86
N TYR A 409 7.88 -27.83 -11.58
CA TYR A 409 7.03 -27.40 -12.68
C TYR A 409 7.70 -27.72 -14.00
N SER A 410 6.95 -28.34 -14.90
CA SER A 410 7.36 -28.61 -16.27
C SER A 410 6.69 -27.65 -17.25
N LYS A 411 7.46 -27.06 -18.17
CA LYS A 411 6.96 -26.07 -19.15
C LYS A 411 6.35 -26.70 -20.41
N ILE A 412 6.04 -27.99 -20.40
CA ILE A 412 5.72 -28.68 -21.65
C ILE A 412 4.24 -28.52 -21.97
N GLY A 413 3.93 -27.68 -22.96
CA GLY A 413 2.56 -27.44 -23.43
C GLY A 413 1.83 -28.66 -24.04
N ASN A 414 2.51 -29.80 -24.21
CA ASN A 414 1.92 -31.07 -24.62
C ASN A 414 2.08 -32.10 -23.50
N SER A 415 0.98 -32.52 -22.89
CA SER A 415 0.94 -33.51 -21.78
C SER A 415 1.72 -34.80 -22.04
N TYR A 416 1.77 -35.27 -23.30
CA TYR A 416 2.49 -36.48 -23.73
C TYR A 416 4.02 -36.44 -23.61
N LYS A 417 4.60 -35.31 -23.21
CA LYS A 417 6.06 -35.11 -23.10
C LYS A 417 6.53 -34.83 -21.68
N CYS A 418 5.62 -34.64 -20.72
CA CYS A 418 5.99 -34.54 -19.31
C CYS A 418 6.45 -35.91 -18.81
N PRO A 419 7.52 -36.01 -18.00
CA PRO A 419 7.83 -37.27 -17.35
C PRO A 419 6.63 -37.74 -16.52
N GLU A 420 6.13 -38.95 -16.82
CA GLU A 420 4.96 -39.49 -16.11
C GLU A 420 5.27 -39.71 -14.63
N LYS A 421 6.55 -39.95 -14.30
CA LYS A 421 7.02 -40.26 -12.96
C LYS A 421 8.45 -39.74 -12.77
N LEU A 422 8.66 -39.01 -11.68
CA LEU A 422 9.99 -38.59 -11.21
C LEU A 422 10.29 -39.22 -9.86
N MET A 423 11.57 -39.50 -9.62
CA MET A 423 12.08 -39.96 -8.34
C MET A 423 12.86 -38.83 -7.68
N LEU A 424 12.51 -38.50 -6.45
CA LEU A 424 13.21 -37.53 -5.62
C LEU A 424 14.27 -38.24 -4.79
N PHE A 425 15.50 -37.76 -4.90
CA PHE A 425 16.65 -38.20 -4.11
C PHE A 425 17.14 -37.06 -3.22
N LEU A 426 17.27 -37.34 -1.93
CA LEU A 426 17.88 -36.45 -0.94
C LEU A 426 19.14 -37.12 -0.38
N ASP A 427 20.30 -36.50 -0.57
CA ASP A 427 21.62 -37.06 -0.20
C ASP A 427 21.82 -38.52 -0.67
N GLU A 428 21.48 -38.79 -1.95
CA GLU A 428 21.52 -40.10 -2.62
C GLU A 428 20.48 -41.13 -2.15
N ASN A 429 19.65 -40.82 -1.16
CA ASN A 429 18.56 -41.70 -0.73
C ASN A 429 17.30 -41.41 -1.55
N GLU A 430 16.72 -42.46 -2.14
CA GLU A 430 15.40 -42.35 -2.79
C GLU A 430 14.34 -42.12 -1.71
N ILE A 431 13.64 -41.00 -1.80
CA ILE A 431 12.66 -40.61 -0.78
C ILE A 431 11.24 -40.94 -1.23
N SER A 432 10.92 -40.58 -2.46
CA SER A 432 9.55 -40.65 -2.97
C SER A 432 9.57 -40.68 -4.49
N SER A 433 8.53 -41.26 -5.07
CA SER A 433 8.31 -41.19 -6.50
C SER A 433 6.87 -40.83 -6.82
N GLU A 434 6.71 -39.75 -7.58
CA GLU A 434 5.44 -39.08 -7.79
C GLU A 434 5.15 -38.90 -9.27
N LYS A 435 3.86 -38.89 -9.59
CA LYS A 435 3.38 -38.70 -10.96
C LYS A 435 3.08 -37.23 -11.26
N SER A 436 3.30 -36.83 -12.50
CA SER A 436 2.93 -35.49 -12.98
C SER A 436 1.43 -35.32 -13.07
N HIS A 437 0.92 -34.24 -12.51
CA HIS A 437 -0.46 -33.77 -12.66
C HIS A 437 -0.42 -32.36 -13.26
N ASP A 438 -0.93 -32.21 -14.48
CA ASP A 438 -0.94 -30.92 -15.21
C ASP A 438 0.42 -30.22 -15.34
N GLY A 439 1.48 -31.02 -15.48
CA GLY A 439 2.85 -30.51 -15.59
C GLY A 439 3.48 -30.10 -14.26
N ILE A 440 2.82 -30.38 -13.12
CA ILE A 440 3.35 -30.17 -11.78
C ILE A 440 3.59 -31.55 -11.14
N ILE A 441 4.76 -31.72 -10.53
CA ILE A 441 5.09 -32.88 -9.71
C ILE A 441 5.40 -32.37 -8.31
N THR A 442 4.65 -32.87 -7.33
CA THR A 442 4.73 -32.43 -5.94
C THR A 442 5.16 -33.60 -5.07
N PHE A 443 6.25 -33.43 -4.34
CA PHE A 443 6.74 -34.35 -3.33
C PHE A 443 6.46 -33.75 -1.94
N SER A 444 5.47 -34.30 -1.25
CA SER A 444 5.18 -33.95 0.15
C SER A 444 5.81 -34.99 1.05
N LEU A 445 6.73 -34.58 1.92
CA LEU A 445 7.44 -35.48 2.80
C LEU A 445 6.64 -35.71 4.07
N ASN A 446 6.42 -36.98 4.43
CA ASN A 446 5.69 -37.32 5.65
C ASN A 446 6.40 -36.80 6.92
N ASN A 447 7.72 -36.70 6.85
CA ASN A 447 8.56 -36.06 7.85
C ASN A 447 9.57 -35.14 7.16
N PRO A 448 9.91 -34.00 7.76
CA PRO A 448 11.03 -33.17 7.34
C PRO A 448 12.33 -33.98 7.18
N ILE A 449 13.03 -33.85 6.07
CA ILE A 449 14.31 -34.54 5.80
C ILE A 449 15.41 -33.51 5.62
N GLU A 450 16.44 -33.61 6.44
CA GLU A 450 17.65 -32.81 6.31
C GLU A 450 18.53 -33.33 5.17
N ALA A 451 18.91 -32.46 4.24
CA ALA A 451 19.74 -32.81 3.10
C ALA A 451 20.72 -31.70 2.69
N LYS A 452 21.87 -32.09 2.12
CA LYS A 452 22.80 -31.20 1.39
C LYS A 452 22.55 -31.20 -0.11
N LYS A 453 21.85 -32.20 -0.62
CA LYS A 453 21.72 -32.45 -2.05
C LYS A 453 20.31 -32.86 -2.39
N VAL A 454 19.78 -32.23 -3.43
CA VAL A 454 18.45 -32.52 -3.97
C VAL A 454 18.60 -32.88 -5.43
N VAL A 455 18.22 -34.10 -5.79
CA VAL A 455 18.31 -34.60 -7.16
C VAL A 455 16.98 -35.20 -7.57
N VAL A 456 16.56 -34.91 -8.78
CA VAL A 456 15.48 -35.63 -9.44
C VAL A 456 15.99 -36.48 -10.58
N ARG A 457 15.52 -37.72 -10.62
CA ARG A 457 15.86 -38.71 -11.64
C ARG A 457 14.61 -39.13 -12.40
N LEU A 458 14.78 -39.34 -13.71
CA LEU A 458 13.75 -40.00 -14.51
C LEU A 458 13.66 -41.49 -14.12
N ASP A 459 12.44 -42.02 -13.98
CA ASP A 459 12.24 -43.46 -13.84
C ASP A 459 12.76 -44.15 -15.12
N ASN A 460 13.63 -45.16 -14.96
CA ASN A 460 14.36 -45.84 -16.04
C ASN A 460 13.46 -46.43 -17.13
N ASN A 461 12.17 -46.60 -16.84
CA ASN A 461 11.16 -47.13 -17.75
C ASN A 461 10.63 -46.12 -18.78
N ASN A 462 10.86 -44.82 -18.60
CA ASN A 462 10.34 -43.77 -19.49
C ASN A 462 11.38 -43.28 -20.51
N ILE A 463 11.63 -44.11 -21.53
CA ILE A 463 12.66 -43.87 -22.57
C ILE A 463 12.34 -42.65 -23.46
N PHE A 464 11.08 -42.21 -23.52
CA PHE A 464 10.63 -41.14 -24.43
C PHE A 464 10.35 -39.78 -23.76
N SER A 465 10.46 -39.66 -22.42
CA SER A 465 10.22 -38.39 -21.74
C SER A 465 11.50 -37.57 -21.59
N ALA A 466 11.49 -36.31 -22.03
CA ALA A 466 12.57 -35.38 -21.78
C ALA A 466 12.36 -34.69 -20.41
N LEU A 467 13.39 -34.64 -19.57
CA LEU A 467 13.37 -33.84 -18.35
C LEU A 467 13.45 -32.35 -18.74
N ARG A 468 12.30 -31.68 -18.85
CA ARG A 468 12.23 -30.22 -18.96
C ARG A 468 11.55 -29.67 -17.72
N ILE A 469 12.34 -29.17 -16.80
CA ILE A 469 11.86 -28.48 -15.61
C ILE A 469 11.98 -26.98 -15.88
N SER A 470 10.89 -26.26 -15.74
CA SER A 470 10.88 -24.79 -15.72
C SER A 470 11.13 -24.20 -14.35
N ASP A 471 10.82 -24.95 -13.30
CA ASP A 471 10.93 -24.47 -11.93
C ASP A 471 11.08 -25.61 -10.93
N ILE A 472 11.88 -25.37 -9.88
CA ILE A 472 11.97 -26.19 -8.68
C ILE A 472 11.77 -25.28 -7.47
N ASN A 473 10.66 -25.49 -6.77
CA ASN A 473 10.31 -24.80 -5.54
C ASN A 473 10.57 -25.76 -4.36
N ILE A 474 11.54 -25.41 -3.52
CA ILE A 474 11.82 -26.14 -2.28
C ILE A 474 11.36 -25.30 -1.10
N ARG A 475 10.60 -25.94 -0.22
CA ARG A 475 10.15 -25.36 1.05
C ARG A 475 10.65 -26.19 2.22
N GLY A 476 11.11 -25.48 3.23
CA GLY A 476 11.66 -26.06 4.44
C GLY A 476 12.37 -25.00 5.27
N ARG A 477 13.32 -25.39 6.10
CA ARG A 477 14.09 -24.47 6.95
C ARG A 477 15.56 -24.85 6.98
N PHE A 478 16.42 -23.88 7.22
CA PHE A 478 17.83 -24.17 7.39
C PHE A 478 18.03 -25.08 8.59
N SER A 479 18.98 -25.99 8.48
CA SER A 479 19.45 -26.75 9.63
C SER A 479 20.32 -25.85 10.51
N PRO A 480 20.27 -25.98 11.85
CA PRO A 480 21.25 -25.33 12.72
C PRO A 480 22.67 -25.92 12.53
N TYR A 481 22.81 -27.05 11.84
CA TYR A 481 24.08 -27.74 11.55
C TYR A 481 24.57 -27.50 10.11
N VAL A 482 25.89 -27.54 9.90
CA VAL A 482 26.55 -27.39 8.59
C VAL A 482 26.74 -28.72 7.85
#